data_AF-A0A927ATF2-F1
#
_entry.id   AF-A0A927ATF2-F1
#
_cell.length_a   1.000
_cell.length_b   1.000
_cell.length_c   1.000
_cell.angle_alpha   90.00
_cell.angle_beta   90.00
_cell.angle_gamma   90.00
#
_symmetry.space_group_name_H-M   'P 1'
#
loop_
_entity.id
_entity.type
_entity.pdbx_description
1 polymer ?
#
loop_
_entity_poly.entity_id
_entity_poly.type
_entity_poly.pdbx_seq_one_letter_code
_entity_poly.pdbx_strand_id
1 'polypeptide(L)' 'MTYVINIEDGGGKEFYLASDGKLVGLSSTDKQEPQEFKAIKLAMKKMDQLRPKYPPVCRIYAVERVEFDNRRQLLQQPQS' A
#
# COMPACT_ATOMS: atom_id res chain seq x y z
N MET A 1 -6.67 15.31 3.55
CA MET A 1 -5.48 14.44 3.61
C MET A 1 -5.97 13.00 3.55
N THR A 2 -5.53 12.24 2.55
CA THR A 2 -5.98 10.86 2.32
C THR A 2 -4.79 9.94 2.47
N TYR A 3 -4.99 8.81 3.13
CA TYR A 3 -3.96 7.81 3.41
C TYR A 3 -4.27 6.50 2.69
N VAL A 4 -3.21 5.79 2.31
CA VAL A 4 -3.24 4.46 1.69
C VAL A 4 -2.37 3.54 2.53
N ILE A 5 -2.72 2.25 2.59
CA ILE A 5 -1.91 1.24 3.27
C ILE A 5 -1.05 0.51 2.25
N ASN A 6 0.26 0.57 2.48
CA ASN A 6 1.24 -0.27 1.80
C ASN A 6 1.68 -1.43 2.70
N ILE A 7 2.07 -2.52 2.05
CA ILE A 7 2.65 -3.71 2.65
C ILE A 7 3.95 -4.02 1.91
N GLU A 8 5.08 -3.97 2.60
CA GLU A 8 6.37 -4.44 2.11
C GLU A 8 6.59 -5.87 2.61
N ASP A 9 6.92 -6.80 1.70
CA ASP A 9 7.28 -8.17 2.08
C ASP A 9 8.73 -8.26 2.57
N GLY A 10 9.12 -9.43 3.09
CA GLY A 10 10.50 -9.65 3.57
C GLY A 10 11.58 -9.59 2.47
N GLY A 11 11.19 -9.53 1.19
CA GLY A 11 12.06 -9.37 0.04
C GLY A 11 12.10 -7.94 -0.51
N GLY A 12 11.45 -6.97 0.15
CA GLY A 12 11.42 -5.58 -0.27
C GLY A 12 10.42 -5.26 -1.39
N LYS A 13 9.52 -6.19 -1.73
CA LYS A 13 8.43 -5.90 -2.67
C LYS A 13 7.30 -5.19 -1.96
N GLU A 14 6.93 -4.03 -2.49
CA GLU A 14 5.81 -3.25 -1.98
C GLU A 14 4.51 -3.61 -2.70
N PHE A 15 3.43 -3.63 -1.92
CA PHE A 15 2.06 -3.86 -2.37
C PHE A 15 1.15 -2.84 -1.71
N TYR A 16 -0.02 -2.59 -2.30
CA TYR A 16 -1.08 -1.81 -1.69
C TYR A 16 -2.38 -2.61 -1.63
N LEU A 17 -3.22 -2.26 -0.66
CA LEU A 17 -4.57 -2.82 -0.56
C LEU A 17 -5.50 -2.06 -1.51
N ALA A 18 -6.07 -2.73 -2.50
CA ALA A 18 -7.06 -2.17 -3.41
C ALA A 18 -8.42 -1.98 -2.72
N SER A 19 -9.28 -1.14 -3.31
CA SER A 19 -10.63 -0.86 -2.81
C SER A 19 -11.54 -2.10 -2.69
N ASP A 20 -11.30 -3.13 -3.50
CA ASP A 20 -11.99 -4.43 -3.44
C ASP A 20 -11.39 -5.41 -2.40
N GLY A 21 -10.34 -4.98 -1.68
CA GLY A 21 -9.67 -5.75 -0.65
C GLY A 21 -8.56 -6.67 -1.17
N LYS A 22 -8.23 -6.65 -2.46
CA LYS A 22 -7.10 -7.41 -3.01
C LYS A 22 -5.77 -6.71 -2.73
N LEU A 23 -4.71 -7.52 -2.72
CA LEU A 23 -3.35 -7.01 -2.66
C LEU A 23 -2.81 -6.84 -4.08
N VAL A 24 -2.35 -5.65 -4.43
CA VAL A 24 -1.81 -5.34 -5.75
C VAL A 24 -0.38 -4.85 -5.61
N GLY A 25 0.53 -5.36 -6.44
CA GLY A 25 1.94 -4.94 -6.43
C GLY A 25 2.07 -3.46 -6.79
N LEU A 26 2.90 -2.73 -6.05
CA LEU A 26 3.06 -1.28 -6.25
C LEU A 26 3.69 -0.97 -7.62
N SER A 27 4.57 -1.84 -8.13
CA SER A 27 5.15 -1.75 -9.47
C SER A 27 4.25 -2.30 -10.59
N SER A 28 3.08 -2.88 -10.25
CA SER A 28 2.16 -3.45 -11.24
C SER A 28 1.54 -2.35 -12.10
N THR A 29 1.34 -2.61 -13.39
CA THR A 29 0.58 -1.73 -14.31
C THR A 29 -0.93 -1.85 -14.17
N ASP A 30 -1.42 -2.65 -13.22
CA ASP A 30 -2.82 -2.70 -12.82
C ASP A 30 -3.34 -1.28 -12.53
N LYS A 31 -4.62 -1.01 -12.81
CA LYS A 31 -5.27 0.30 -12.62
C LYS A 31 -6.27 0.30 -11.45
N GLN A 32 -6.26 -0.73 -10.62
CA GLN A 32 -7.05 -0.76 -9.41
C GLN A 32 -6.67 0.40 -8.48
N GLU A 33 -7.70 1.08 -7.98
CA GLU A 33 -7.54 2.17 -7.03
C GLU A 33 -7.23 1.61 -5.63
N PRO A 34 -6.31 2.25 -4.89
CA PRO A 34 -6.03 1.87 -3.52
C PRO A 34 -7.25 2.09 -2.63
N GLN A 35 -7.31 1.35 -1.53
CA GLN A 35 -8.22 1.66 -0.46
C GLN A 35 -7.75 2.95 0.25
N GLU A 36 -8.62 3.95 0.25
CA GLU A 36 -8.35 5.27 0.78
C GLU A 36 -8.95 5.48 2.18
N PHE A 37 -8.20 6.15 3.05
CA PHE A 37 -8.61 6.51 4.40
C PHE A 37 -8.52 8.02 4.58
N LYS A 38 -9.65 8.68 4.87
CA LYS A 38 -9.71 10.15 5.06
C LYS A 38 -9.04 10.67 6.34
N ALA A 39 -8.60 9.76 7.22
CA ALA A 39 -7.94 10.09 8.47
C ALA A 39 -6.91 9.02 8.83
N ILE A 40 -5.74 9.45 9.32
CA ILE A 40 -4.64 8.54 9.69
C ILE A 40 -5.08 7.51 10.75
N LYS A 41 -5.96 7.90 11.69
CA LYS A 41 -6.51 6.99 12.71
C LYS A 41 -7.27 5.81 12.10
N LEU A 42 -7.97 6.01 10.98
CA LEU A 42 -8.69 4.93 10.28
C LEU A 42 -7.70 4.00 9.56
N ALA A 43 -6.66 4.56 8.95
CA ALA A 43 -5.59 3.77 8.35
C ALA A 43 -4.88 2.92 9.42
N MET A 44 -4.50 3.49 10.57
CA MET A 44 -3.89 2.76 11.68
C MET A 44 -4.78 1.62 12.19
N LYS A 45 -6.07 1.87 12.42
CA LYS A 45 -7.02 0.83 12.83
C LYS A 45 -7.06 -0.32 11.82
N LYS A 46 -7.03 0.00 10.52
CA LYS A 46 -6.99 -1.03 9.47
C LYS A 46 -5.64 -1.76 9.45
N MET A 47 -4.52 -1.08 9.69
CA MET A 47 -3.21 -1.72 9.83
C MET A 47 -3.21 -2.75 10.96
N ASP A 48 -3.78 -2.41 12.12
CA ASP A 48 -3.91 -3.35 13.25
C ASP A 48 -4.76 -4.58 12.89
N GLN A 49 -5.82 -4.39 12.11
CA GLN A 49 -6.65 -5.49 11.60
C GLN A 49 -5.93 -6.37 10.56
N LEU A 50 -4.99 -5.80 9.82
CA LEU A 50 -4.20 -6.51 8.81
C LEU A 50 -3.01 -7.23 9.46
N ARG A 51 -2.39 -6.66 10.50
CA ARG A 51 -1.20 -7.19 11.18
C ARG A 51 -1.24 -8.70 11.47
N PRO A 52 -2.31 -9.29 12.03
CA PRO A 52 -2.36 -10.73 12.28
C PRO A 52 -2.50 -11.60 11.03
N LYS A 53 -2.83 -11.02 9.87
CA LYS A 53 -3.01 -11.74 8.60
C LYS A 53 -1.74 -11.87 7.78
N TYR A 54 -0.68 -11.12 8.12
CA TYR A 54 0.59 -11.14 7.41
C TYR A 54 1.70 -11.65 8.32
N PRO A 55 2.72 -12.33 7.77
CA PRO A 55 3.87 -12.74 8.53
C PRO A 55 4.57 -11.55 9.21
N PRO A 56 5.24 -11.75 10.38
CA PRO A 56 5.93 -10.67 11.09
C PRO A 56 7.02 -9.95 10.28
N VAL A 57 7.58 -10.62 9.27
CA VAL A 57 8.57 -10.04 8.36
C VAL A 57 7.99 -8.95 7.45
N CYS A 58 6.67 -8.97 7.20
CA CYS A 58 6.02 -7.93 6.43
C CYS A 58 5.92 -6.64 7.22
N ARG A 59 6.19 -5.51 6.57
CA ARG A 59 5.97 -4.17 7.13
C ARG A 59 4.69 -3.61 6.55
N ILE A 60 3.73 -3.29 7.42
CA ILE A 60 2.47 -2.65 7.04
C ILE A 60 2.58 -1.20 7.51
N TYR A 61 2.35 -0.24 6.63
CA TYR A 61 2.46 1.18 6.94
C TYR A 61 1.47 2.01 6.12
N ALA A 62 1.08 3.14 6.67
CA ALA A 62 0.24 4.12 5.99
C ALA A 62 1.13 5.20 5.37
N VAL A 63 0.83 5.56 4.13
CA VAL A 63 1.44 6.67 3.40
C VAL A 63 0.36 7.63 2.94
N GLU A 64 0.72 8.87 2.68
CA GLU A 64 -0.21 9.81 2.04
C GLU A 64 -0.46 9.41 0.59
N ARG A 65 -1.65 9.73 0.07
CA ARG A 65 -2.03 9.43 -1.32
C ARG A 65 -1.02 9.98 -2.32
N VAL A 66 -0.53 11.21 -2.09
CA VAL A 66 0.45 11.87 -2.96
C VAL A 66 1.80 11.13 -2.94
N GLU A 67 2.26 10.69 -1.77
CA GLU A 67 3.49 9.91 -1.66
C GLU A 67 3.34 8.55 -2.36
N PHE A 68 2.20 7.89 -2.18
CA PHE A 68 1.86 6.64 -2.86
C PHE A 68 1.91 6.79 -4.39
N ASP A 69 1.30 7.84 -4.93
CA ASP A 69 1.29 8.09 -6.38
C ASP A 69 2.68 8.31 -6.94
N ASN A 70 3.49 9.12 -6.25
CA ASN A 70 4.87 9.38 -6.63
C ASN A 70 5.70 8.09 -6.62
N ARG A 71 5.59 7.26 -5.57
CA ARG A 71 6.30 5.97 -5.50
C ARG A 71 5.86 5.02 -6.62
N ARG A 72 4.55 4.89 -6.85
CA ARG A 72 3.98 4.03 -7.89
C ARG A 72 4.46 4.46 -9.28
N GLN A 73 4.46 5.75 -9.57
CA GLN A 73 4.94 6.29 -10.84
C GLN A 73 6.44 6.03 -11.05
N LEU A 74 7.27 6.12 -9.99
CA LEU A 74 8.69 5.81 -10.07
C LEU A 74 8.94 4.32 -10.33
N LEU A 75 8.19 3.43 -9.67
CA LEU A 75 8.35 1.98 -9.77
C LEU A 75 7.76 1.38 -11.05
N GLN A 76 6.79 2.05 -11.68
CA GLN A 76 6.20 1.64 -12.96
C GLN A 76 7.01 2.12 -14.18
N GLN A 77 7.93 3.07 -14.00
CA GLN A 77 8.81 3.48 -15.08
C GLN A 77 9.79 2.33 -15.43
N PRO A 78 9.97 1.99 -16.71
CA PRO A 78 11.00 1.05 -17.09
C PRO A 78 12.35 1.61 -16.64
N GLN A 79 13.12 0.84 -15.88
CA GLN A 79 14.51 1.17 -15.61
C GLN A 79 15.26 1.06 -16.93
N SER A 80 15.59 2.21 -17.53
CA SER A 80 16.39 2.35 -18.74
C SER A 80 17.79 1.77 -18.57
#